data_AF-A0A2D6W082-F1
#
_entry.id   AF-A0A2D6W082-F1
#
_cell.length_a   1.000
_cell.length_b   1.000
_cell.length_c   1.000
_cell.angle_alpha   90.00
_cell.angle_beta   90.00
_cell.angle_gamma   90.00
#
_symmetry.space_group_name_H-M   'P 1'
#
loop_
_entity.id
_entity.type
_entity.pdbx_description
1 polymer ?
#
loop_
_entity_poly.entity_id
_entity_poly.type
_entity_poly.pdbx_seq_one_letter_code
_entity_poly.pdbx_strand_id
1 'polypeptide(L)'
;MSSLIDRPNAPESEQPKAGKPISTSSEWTFELIQKYDEEIAKCAAEFGLDTYPNQIEVITAEQMMDAYSSVGMPVGYHHWSFGKQFLQTSKGYQRGQMGLAYEIVINSNPCIAYLMEENTLPMQALVIAHASYGHNSFFK
;
A
#
# COMPACT_ATOMS: atom_id res chain seq x y z
N MET A 1 -2.04 32.82 -8.54
CA MET A 1 -1.19 31.61 -8.58
C MET A 1 -1.33 30.93 -7.24
N SER A 2 -2.19 29.91 -7.16
CA SER A 2 -2.36 29.09 -5.95
C SER A 2 -1.02 28.39 -5.69
N SER A 3 -0.41 28.59 -4.52
CA SER A 3 0.72 27.77 -4.11
C SER A 3 0.27 26.31 -4.18
N LEU A 4 1.04 25.50 -4.89
CA LEU A 4 0.80 24.08 -5.03
C LEU A 4 0.91 23.44 -3.64
N ILE A 5 -0.23 22.98 -3.12
CA ILE A 5 -0.40 22.18 -1.90
C ILE A 5 -0.02 22.96 -0.63
N ASP A 6 -1.04 23.46 0.07
CA ASP A 6 -0.91 24.07 1.39
C ASP A 6 -0.45 22.98 2.38
N ARG A 7 0.85 22.92 2.68
CA ARG A 7 1.47 21.94 3.61
C ARG A 7 1.39 22.55 5.01
N PRO A 8 0.41 22.17 5.85
CA PRO A 8 -0.01 22.98 6.99
C PRO A 8 1.03 23.04 8.13
N ASN A 9 1.92 22.05 8.23
CA ASN A 9 2.95 22.01 9.27
C ASN A 9 4.39 21.96 8.70
N ALA A 10 4.59 22.36 7.44
CA ALA A 10 5.93 22.43 6.88
C ALA A 10 6.74 23.58 7.51
N PRO A 11 8.05 23.40 7.81
CA PRO A 11 8.88 24.49 8.32
C PRO A 11 8.95 25.64 7.28
N GLU A 12 8.79 26.89 7.75
CA GLU A 12 8.70 28.10 6.90
C GLU A 12 9.89 28.31 5.93
N SER A 13 11.02 27.62 6.14
CA SER A 13 12.24 27.73 5.33
C SER A 13 12.33 26.77 4.12
N GLU A 14 11.43 25.78 3.99
CA GLU A 14 11.48 24.78 2.91
C GLU A 14 10.49 25.10 1.78
N GLN A 15 10.85 26.03 0.90
CA GLN A 15 10.26 26.02 -0.43
C GLN A 15 10.75 24.78 -1.20
N PRO A 16 9.88 24.05 -1.93
CA PRO A 16 10.28 22.84 -2.62
C PRO A 16 11.29 23.18 -3.72
N LYS A 17 12.57 22.96 -3.45
CA LYS A 17 13.58 22.86 -4.51
C LYS A 17 13.24 21.61 -5.30
N ALA A 18 13.18 21.70 -6.63
CA ALA A 18 13.01 20.54 -7.50
C ALA A 18 14.20 19.58 -7.29
N GLY A 19 14.02 18.64 -6.35
CA GLY A 19 14.98 17.60 -6.04
C GLY A 19 15.07 16.58 -7.17
N LYS A 20 16.14 15.80 -7.17
CA LYS A 20 16.18 14.60 -8.02
C LYS A 20 15.09 13.63 -7.55
N PRO A 21 14.35 12.98 -8.47
CA PRO A 21 13.37 11.98 -8.07
C PRO A 21 14.05 10.82 -7.32
N ILE A 22 13.33 10.21 -6.38
CA ILE A 22 13.83 9.07 -5.58
C ILE A 22 14.21 7.90 -6.50
N SER A 23 13.41 7.66 -7.54
CA SER A 23 13.63 6.65 -8.57
C SER A 23 13.12 7.12 -9.93
N THR A 24 13.55 6.45 -10.99
CA THR A 24 13.14 6.71 -12.39
C THR A 24 12.61 5.47 -13.12
N SER A 25 12.55 4.32 -12.44
CA SER A 25 12.09 3.04 -12.96
C SER A 25 10.78 2.60 -12.30
N SER A 26 10.05 1.70 -12.95
CA SER A 26 8.88 1.00 -12.39
C SER A 26 9.24 -0.14 -11.45
N GLU A 27 10.49 -0.60 -11.46
CA GLU A 27 10.95 -1.71 -10.63
C GLU A 27 11.14 -1.26 -9.18
N TRP A 28 10.72 -2.11 -8.23
CA TRP A 28 10.90 -1.87 -6.80
C TRP A 28 12.01 -2.74 -6.22
N THR A 29 12.58 -2.29 -5.10
CA THR A 29 13.42 -3.08 -4.21
C THR A 29 13.01 -2.79 -2.77
N PHE A 30 13.43 -3.62 -1.81
CA PHE A 30 13.13 -3.36 -0.39
C PHE A 30 13.68 -2.01 0.07
N GLU A 31 14.86 -1.62 -0.41
CA GLU A 31 15.48 -0.33 -0.10
C GLU A 31 14.66 0.83 -0.66
N LEU A 32 14.12 0.69 -1.88
CA LEU A 32 13.23 1.71 -2.45
C LEU A 32 11.92 1.78 -1.68
N ILE A 33 11.29 0.65 -1.34
CA ILE A 33 10.07 0.63 -0.52
C ILE A 33 10.30 1.35 0.81
N GLN A 34 11.38 1.03 1.52
CA GLN A 34 11.75 1.69 2.77
C GLN A 34 11.99 3.19 2.56
N LYS A 35 12.68 3.57 1.47
CA LYS A 35 12.94 4.98 1.16
C LYS A 35 11.65 5.75 0.89
N TYR A 36 10.69 5.16 0.18
CA TYR A 36 9.39 5.76 -0.06
C TYR A 36 8.57 5.85 1.23
N ASP A 37 8.57 4.82 2.08
CA ASP A 37 7.92 4.86 3.39
C ASP A 37 8.43 6.04 4.25
N GLU A 38 9.75 6.23 4.34
CA GLU A 38 10.35 7.36 5.06
C GLU A 38 9.89 8.74 4.54
N GLU A 39 9.90 8.95 3.23
CA GLU A 39 9.51 10.24 2.65
C GLU A 39 8.00 10.48 2.73
N ILE A 40 7.20 9.42 2.64
CA ILE A 40 5.75 9.48 2.86
C ILE A 40 5.45 9.76 4.34
N ALA A 41 6.19 9.19 5.28
CA ALA A 41 6.05 9.45 6.71
C ALA A 41 6.24 10.93 7.04
N LYS A 42 7.26 11.56 6.44
CA LYS A 42 7.49 13.01 6.59
C LYS A 42 6.30 13.80 6.05
N CYS A 43 5.82 13.44 4.86
CA CYS A 43 4.65 14.08 4.28
C CYS A 43 3.41 13.93 5.18
N ALA A 44 3.13 12.72 5.67
CA ALA A 44 2.04 12.45 6.59
C ALA A 44 2.14 13.29 7.87
N ALA A 45 3.33 13.42 8.45
CA ALA A 45 3.58 14.27 9.61
C ALA A 45 3.33 15.76 9.32
N GLU A 46 3.74 16.25 8.14
CA GLU A 46 3.44 17.63 7.71
C GLU A 46 1.93 17.89 7.58
N PHE A 47 1.14 16.87 7.23
CA PHE A 47 -0.32 16.94 7.21
C PHE A 47 -0.97 16.65 8.57
N GLY A 48 -0.18 16.36 9.62
CA GLY A 48 -0.68 16.10 10.97
C GLY A 48 -1.44 14.77 11.09
N LEU A 49 -1.14 13.79 10.25
CA LEU A 49 -1.73 12.45 10.38
C LEU A 49 -1.20 11.76 11.64
N ASP A 50 -2.13 11.26 12.47
CA ASP A 50 -1.80 10.48 13.66
C ASP A 50 -1.99 9.00 13.36
N THR A 51 -0.91 8.21 13.31
CA THR A 51 -0.95 6.81 12.87
C THR A 51 -0.48 5.85 13.96
N TYR A 52 -0.91 4.59 13.91
CA TYR A 52 -0.22 3.50 14.60
C TYR A 52 1.14 3.25 13.92
N PRO A 53 2.10 2.60 14.61
CA PRO A 53 3.32 2.13 13.96
C PRO A 53 2.99 1.25 12.75
N ASN A 54 3.66 1.49 11.62
CA ASN A 54 3.45 0.73 10.40
C ASN A 54 4.31 -0.53 10.37
N GLN A 55 3.72 -1.64 9.94
CA GLN A 55 4.39 -2.88 9.58
C GLN A 55 4.07 -3.20 8.12
N ILE A 56 5.05 -2.97 7.25
CA ILE A 56 4.92 -3.16 5.81
C ILE A 56 5.52 -4.51 5.43
N GLU A 57 4.74 -5.35 4.77
CA GLU A 57 5.17 -6.69 4.32
C GLU A 57 4.86 -6.86 2.83
N VAL A 58 5.83 -7.35 2.05
CA VAL A 58 5.59 -7.70 0.65
C VAL A 58 5.21 -9.17 0.56
N ILE A 59 4.11 -9.47 -0.12
CA ILE A 59 3.57 -10.83 -0.25
C ILE A 59 3.35 -11.21 -1.71
N THR A 60 3.45 -12.50 -1.99
CA THR A 60 3.13 -13.09 -3.29
C THR A 60 1.62 -13.14 -3.52
N ALA A 61 1.19 -13.31 -4.77
CA ALA A 61 -0.21 -13.59 -5.06
C ALA A 61 -0.76 -14.79 -4.29
N GLU A 62 0.03 -15.86 -4.10
CA GLU A 62 -0.38 -17.04 -3.33
C GLU A 62 -0.65 -16.68 -1.85
N GLN A 63 0.27 -15.94 -1.24
CA GLN A 63 0.13 -15.48 0.14
C GLN A 63 -1.06 -14.53 0.32
N MET A 64 -1.37 -13.68 -0.67
CA MET A 64 -2.57 -12.85 -0.64
C MET A 64 -3.84 -13.69 -0.64
N MET A 65 -3.90 -14.74 -1.46
CA MET A 65 -5.05 -15.64 -1.50
C MET A 65 -5.22 -16.38 -0.17
N ASP A 66 -4.11 -16.85 0.42
CA ASP A 66 -4.10 -17.49 1.73
C ASP A 66 -4.55 -16.53 2.83
N ALA A 67 -4.07 -15.28 2.80
CA ALA A 67 -4.52 -14.23 3.71
C ALA A 67 -6.03 -13.99 3.57
N TYR A 68 -6.57 -13.80 2.36
CA TYR A 68 -8.02 -13.64 2.15
C TYR A 68 -8.84 -14.81 2.69
N SER A 69 -8.35 -16.04 2.53
CA SER A 69 -9.03 -17.22 3.05
C SER A 69 -8.98 -17.31 4.58
N SER A 70 -7.92 -16.79 5.20
CA SER A 70 -7.64 -16.89 6.63
C SER A 70 -8.24 -15.74 7.45
N VAL A 71 -8.22 -14.50 6.94
CA VAL A 71 -8.76 -13.31 7.63
C VAL A 71 -10.28 -13.17 7.42
N GLY A 72 -10.85 -14.03 6.56
CA GLY A 72 -12.28 -14.10 6.29
C GLY A 72 -12.64 -13.31 5.05
N MET A 73 -13.00 -14.04 3.98
CA MET A 73 -13.81 -13.48 2.90
C MET A 73 -14.94 -12.63 3.48
N PRO A 74 -15.33 -11.51 2.84
CA PRO A 74 -16.56 -10.83 3.20
C PRO A 74 -17.67 -11.89 3.29
N VAL A 75 -18.51 -11.80 4.34
CA VAL A 75 -19.43 -12.81 4.90
C VAL A 75 -20.54 -13.29 3.93
N GLY A 76 -20.22 -13.54 2.66
CA GLY A 76 -21.14 -13.87 1.58
C GLY A 76 -20.72 -15.05 0.69
N TYR A 77 -19.53 -15.65 0.83
CA TYR A 77 -19.08 -16.73 -0.07
C TYR A 77 -18.69 -18.02 0.68
N HIS A 78 -19.71 -18.76 1.11
CA HIS A 78 -19.58 -19.87 2.06
C HIS A 78 -19.21 -21.27 1.48
N HIS A 79 -18.69 -21.43 0.26
CA HIS A 79 -18.52 -22.80 -0.27
C HIS A 79 -17.17 -23.10 -0.95
N TRP A 80 -16.55 -24.20 -0.49
CA TRP A 80 -15.31 -24.81 -1.00
C TRP A 80 -15.34 -25.15 -2.51
N SER A 81 -16.53 -25.24 -3.12
CA SER A 81 -16.70 -25.37 -4.57
C SER A 81 -16.17 -24.16 -5.36
N PHE A 82 -16.02 -23.00 -4.73
CA PHE A 82 -15.38 -21.82 -5.33
C PHE A 82 -13.87 -21.95 -5.45
N GLY A 83 -13.19 -22.82 -4.68
CA GLY A 83 -11.75 -23.08 -4.85
C GLY A 83 -11.40 -23.58 -6.26
N LYS A 84 -12.30 -24.34 -6.91
CA LYS A 84 -12.12 -24.78 -8.31
C LYS A 84 -12.34 -23.66 -9.33
N GLN A 85 -13.26 -22.74 -9.06
CA GLN A 85 -13.50 -21.58 -9.92
C GLN A 85 -12.39 -20.53 -9.74
N PHE A 86 -11.83 -20.46 -8.54
CA PHE A 86 -10.68 -19.64 -8.17
C PHE A 86 -9.37 -20.14 -8.79
N LEU A 87 -9.16 -21.45 -8.92
CA LEU A 87 -8.06 -22.01 -9.73
C LEU A 87 -8.16 -21.62 -11.21
N GLN A 88 -9.38 -21.42 -11.74
CA GLN A 88 -9.55 -20.84 -13.08
C GLN A 88 -9.23 -19.34 -13.11
N THR A 89 -9.52 -18.59 -12.04
CA THR A 89 -9.10 -17.19 -11.90
C THR A 89 -7.58 -17.06 -11.73
N SER A 90 -6.93 -17.93 -10.95
CA SER A 90 -5.46 -18.10 -10.83
C SER A 90 -4.75 -18.33 -12.17
N LYS A 91 -5.35 -19.13 -13.07
CA LYS A 91 -4.87 -19.26 -14.46
C LYS A 91 -5.14 -18.04 -15.35
N GLY A 92 -6.14 -17.21 -15.02
CA GLY A 92 -6.35 -15.89 -15.63
C GLY A 92 -5.38 -14.83 -15.10
N TYR A 93 -4.96 -14.93 -13.84
CA TYR A 93 -4.01 -14.04 -13.16
C TYR A 93 -2.58 -14.19 -13.72
N GLN A 94 -2.10 -15.42 -13.94
CA GLN A 94 -0.84 -15.67 -14.68
C GLN A 94 -0.85 -15.08 -16.11
N ARG A 95 -2.05 -14.76 -16.64
CA ARG A 95 -2.28 -14.18 -17.96
C ARG A 95 -2.60 -12.68 -17.93
N GLY A 96 -2.48 -12.01 -16.78
CA GLY A 96 -2.61 -10.55 -16.66
C GLY A 96 -4.03 -10.01 -16.51
N GLN A 97 -5.02 -10.81 -16.10
CA GLN A 97 -6.36 -10.28 -15.76
C GLN A 97 -6.34 -9.63 -14.36
N MET A 98 -6.47 -8.29 -14.32
CA MET A 98 -6.59 -7.50 -13.09
C MET A 98 -7.85 -7.87 -12.30
N GLY A 99 -7.66 -8.40 -11.10
CA GLY A 99 -8.75 -8.72 -10.16
C GLY A 99 -8.26 -9.14 -8.77
N LEU A 100 -7.02 -8.82 -8.41
CA LEU A 100 -6.47 -8.93 -7.05
C LEU A 100 -6.35 -7.52 -6.48
N ALA A 101 -6.48 -7.38 -5.16
CA ALA A 101 -6.25 -6.10 -4.50
C ALA A 101 -4.77 -5.71 -4.62
N TYR A 102 -4.47 -4.41 -4.63
CA TYR A 102 -3.09 -3.94 -4.61
C TYR A 102 -2.48 -4.06 -3.21
N GLU A 103 -3.34 -4.21 -2.20
CA GLU A 103 -2.99 -4.29 -0.78
C GLU A 103 -4.01 -5.10 0.05
N ILE A 104 -3.56 -5.58 1.20
CA ILE A 104 -4.44 -5.91 2.35
C ILE A 104 -3.97 -5.04 3.51
N VAL A 105 -4.90 -4.37 4.19
CA VAL A 105 -4.60 -3.61 5.41
C VAL A 105 -5.32 -4.21 6.60
N ILE A 106 -4.58 -4.41 7.69
CA ILE A 106 -5.13 -4.76 9.00
C ILE A 106 -4.92 -3.55 9.91
N ASN A 107 -6.02 -2.85 10.21
CA ASN A 107 -6.01 -1.66 11.07
C ASN A 107 -5.89 -2.07 12.55
N SER A 108 -4.70 -2.55 12.93
CA SER A 108 -4.31 -2.90 14.30
C SER A 108 -3.20 -1.98 14.81
N ASN A 109 -2.66 -2.27 16.00
CA ASN A 109 -1.46 -1.62 16.53
C ASN A 109 -0.36 -2.68 16.78
N PRO A 110 0.62 -2.84 15.86
CA PRO A 110 0.89 -2.03 14.67
C PRO A 110 -0.13 -2.21 13.54
N CYS A 111 -0.24 -1.22 12.65
CA CYS A 111 -1.02 -1.32 11.42
C CYS A 111 -0.23 -2.17 10.41
N ILE A 112 -0.81 -3.25 9.92
CA ILE A 112 -0.13 -4.18 9.01
C ILE A 112 -0.62 -3.90 7.59
N ALA A 113 0.29 -3.53 6.71
CA ALA A 113 0.03 -3.28 5.30
C ALA A 113 0.78 -4.31 4.45
N TYR A 114 0.02 -5.19 3.81
CA TYR A 114 0.54 -6.16 2.85
C TYR A 114 0.54 -5.55 1.45
N LEU A 115 1.72 -5.48 0.84
CA LEU A 115 1.97 -4.99 -0.50
C LEU A 115 2.12 -6.19 -1.46
N MET A 116 1.50 -6.12 -2.62
CA MET A 116 1.66 -7.17 -3.63
C MET A 116 3.03 -7.07 -4.32
N GLU A 117 3.72 -8.19 -4.49
CA GLU A 117 5.02 -8.22 -5.18
C GLU A 117 4.91 -7.81 -6.65
N GLU A 118 3.75 -8.05 -7.28
CA GLU A 118 3.49 -7.70 -8.68
C GLU A 118 3.18 -6.22 -8.90
N ASN A 119 3.06 -5.43 -7.81
CA ASN A 119 2.89 -3.99 -7.90
C ASN A 119 4.14 -3.34 -8.51
N THR A 120 3.93 -2.37 -9.39
CA THR A 120 5.02 -1.46 -9.79
C THR A 120 5.42 -0.57 -8.61
N LEU A 121 6.64 -0.02 -8.62
CA LEU A 121 7.10 0.91 -7.59
C LEU A 121 6.15 2.09 -7.35
N PRO A 122 5.58 2.76 -8.38
CA PRO A 122 4.55 3.78 -8.14
C PRO A 122 3.31 3.24 -7.41
N MET A 123 2.91 2.00 -7.69
CA MET A 123 1.79 1.36 -6.99
C MET A 123 2.16 1.05 -5.53
N GLN A 124 3.38 0.56 -5.26
CA GLN A 124 3.86 0.38 -3.89
C GLN A 124 3.81 1.70 -3.10
N ALA A 125 4.34 2.78 -3.69
CA ALA A 125 4.32 4.11 -3.08
C ALA A 125 2.88 4.60 -2.83
N LEU A 126 1.96 4.38 -3.77
CA LEU A 126 0.55 4.73 -3.61
C LEU A 126 -0.08 3.95 -2.46
N VAL A 127 0.12 2.63 -2.40
CA VAL A 127 -0.41 1.76 -1.34
C VAL A 127 0.13 2.18 0.02
N ILE A 128 1.43 2.51 0.14
CA ILE A 128 2.01 2.97 1.40
C ILE A 128 1.34 4.28 1.85
N ALA A 129 1.24 5.27 0.96
CA ALA A 129 0.57 6.52 1.28
C ALA A 129 -0.91 6.33 1.65
N HIS A 130 -1.61 5.49 0.89
CA HIS A 130 -3.04 5.24 1.04
C HIS A 130 -3.37 4.43 2.29
N ALA A 131 -2.77 3.24 2.45
CA ALA A 131 -3.11 2.28 3.49
C ALA A 131 -2.30 2.52 4.78
N SER A 132 -0.98 2.61 4.67
CA SER A 132 -0.10 2.74 5.86
C SER A 132 -0.22 4.10 6.55
N TYR A 133 -0.62 5.16 5.83
CA TYR A 133 -0.81 6.48 6.43
C TYR A 133 -2.25 7.00 6.36
N GLY A 134 -2.93 6.88 5.22
CA GLY A 134 -4.32 7.34 5.06
C GLY A 134 -5.31 6.53 5.89
N HIS A 135 -5.47 5.22 5.61
CA HIS A 135 -6.36 4.34 6.37
C HIS A 135 -5.92 4.26 7.84
N ASN A 136 -4.62 4.07 8.10
CA ASN A 136 -4.09 4.00 9.45
C ASN A 136 -4.50 5.22 10.30
N SER A 137 -4.34 6.44 9.76
CA SER A 137 -4.77 7.66 10.45
C SER A 137 -6.27 7.75 10.66
N PHE A 138 -7.06 7.29 9.69
CA PHE A 138 -8.52 7.27 9.82
C PHE A 138 -9.04 6.27 10.86
N PHE A 139 -8.36 5.13 11.03
CA PHE A 139 -8.78 4.04 11.92
C PHE A 139 -8.11 4.06 13.31
N LYS A 140 -7.23 5.02 13.57
CA LYS A 140 -6.66 5.27 14.90
C LYS A 140 -7.62 6.09 15.77
#